data_AF-Q4G1Z6-F1
#
_entry.id   AF-Q4G1Z6-F1
#
_cell.length_a   1.000
_cell.length_b   1.000
_cell.length_c   1.000
_cell.angle_alpha   90.00
_cell.angle_beta   90.00
_cell.angle_gamma   90.00
#
_symmetry.space_group_name_H-M   'P 1'
#
loop_
_entity.id
_entity.type
_entity.pdbx_description
1 polymer ?
#
loop_
_entity_poly.entity_id
_entity_poly.type
_entity_poly.pdbx_seq_one_letter_code
_entity_poly.pdbx_strand_id
1 'polypeptide(L)' 'ELQEKMITCIRGLEKAKMIHPGYGVQYDYLDPRQITPSLETHLVQRLFFAG' A
#
# COMPACT_ATOMS: atom_id res chain seq x y z
N GLU A 1 0.49 15.45 15.92
CA GLU A 1 1.43 15.54 17.07
C GLU A 1 2.62 14.57 17.02
N LEU A 2 2.49 13.25 17.24
CA LEU A 2 3.67 12.35 17.27
C LEU A 2 4.36 12.25 15.90
N GLN A 3 3.59 11.98 14.84
CA GLN A 3 4.16 11.88 13.48
C GLN A 3 4.80 13.20 13.03
N GLU A 4 4.21 14.35 13.38
CA GLU A 4 4.81 15.66 13.08
C GLU A 4 6.14 15.86 13.79
N LYS A 5 6.20 15.53 15.10
CA LYS A 5 7.46 15.58 15.86
C LYS A 5 8.52 14.70 15.21
N MET A 6 8.17 13.47 14.82
CA MET A 6 9.09 12.57 14.12
C MET A 6 9.59 13.15 12.79
N ILE A 7 8.70 13.74 11.99
CA ILE A 7 9.05 14.36 10.71
C ILE A 7 10.01 15.54 10.92
N THR A 8 9.75 16.40 11.90
CA THR A 8 10.61 17.58 12.16
C THR A 8 12.01 17.24 12.68
N CYS A 9 12.24 16.01 13.15
CA CYS A 9 13.57 15.53 13.53
C CYS A 9 14.44 15.10 12.33
N ILE A 10 13.86 15.00 11.13
CA ILE A 10 14.59 14.63 9.91
C ILE A 10 15.28 15.88 9.36
N ARG A 11 16.60 15.78 9.14
CA ARG A 11 17.40 16.88 8.58
C ARG A 11 16.79 17.37 7.25
N GLY A 12 16.51 18.66 7.16
CA GLY A 12 15.88 19.29 6.00
C GLY A 12 14.34 19.38 6.07
N LEU A 13 13.70 18.79 7.09
CA LEU A 13 12.25 18.84 7.31
C LEU A 13 11.86 19.58 8.60
N GLU A 14 12.76 20.36 9.19
CA GLU A 14 12.56 21.05 10.47
C GLU A 14 11.36 22.02 10.46
N LYS A 15 11.01 22.53 9.27
CA LYS A 15 9.88 23.45 9.02
C LYS A 15 8.76 22.83 8.17
N ALA A 16 8.80 21.52 7.94
CA ALA A 16 7.78 20.84 7.16
C ALA A 16 6.42 20.94 7.86
N LYS A 17 5.35 21.17 7.08
CA LYS A 17 3.98 21.19 7.57
C LYS A 17 3.27 19.93 7.08
N MET A 18 2.73 19.16 8.00
CA MET A 18 1.93 17.99 7.68
C MET A 18 0.57 18.43 7.14
N ILE A 19 0.25 18.02 5.91
CA ILE A 19 -1.07 18.30 5.29
C ILE A 19 -2.08 17.23 5.73
N HIS A 20 -1.65 15.97 5.75
CA HIS A 20 -2.45 14.82 6.19
C HIS A 20 -1.60 13.88 7.04
N PRO A 21 -2.15 13.28 8.11
CA PRO A 21 -1.45 12.26 8.88
C PRO A 21 -1.34 10.96 8.09
N GLY A 22 -0.25 10.22 8.31
CA GLY A 22 -0.13 8.84 7.86
C GLY A 22 -1.10 7.94 8.62
N TYR A 23 -1.67 6.95 7.94
CA TYR A 23 -2.57 5.96 8.53
C TYR A 23 -2.29 4.58 7.91
N GLY A 24 -2.65 3.53 8.63
CA GLY A 24 -2.58 2.15 8.14
C GLY A 24 -3.97 1.66 7.75
N VAL A 25 -4.03 0.87 6.68
CA VAL A 25 -5.23 0.12 6.27
C VAL A 25 -4.86 -1.34 6.07
N GLN A 26 -5.83 -2.20 6.33
CA GLN A 26 -5.69 -3.63 6.11
C GLN A 26 -6.80 -4.08 5.17
N TYR A 27 -6.40 -4.80 4.13
CA TYR A 27 -7.31 -5.41 3.17
C TYR A 27 -6.99 -6.90 3.07
N ASP A 28 -8.02 -7.67 2.75
CA ASP A 28 -7.83 -9.03 2.30
C ASP A 28 -7.31 -9.02 0.85
N TYR A 29 -6.62 -10.10 0.49
CA TYR A 29 -6.09 -10.27 -0.87
C TYR A 29 -6.26 -11.71 -1.31
N LEU A 30 -6.25 -11.93 -2.62
CA LEU A 30 -6.25 -13.26 -3.22
C LEU A 30 -4.82 -13.70 -3.45
N ASP A 31 -4.52 -14.95 -3.10
CA ASP A 31 -3.18 -15.50 -3.20
C ASP A 31 -2.73 -15.56 -4.67
N PRO A 32 -1.59 -14.93 -5.05
CA PRO A 32 -1.12 -14.91 -6.43
C PRO A 32 -0.71 -16.30 -6.96
N ARG A 33 -0.63 -17.32 -6.10
CA ARG A 33 -0.45 -18.72 -6.53
C ARG A 33 -1.71 -19.30 -7.16
N GLN A 34 -2.83 -18.58 -7.13
CA GLN A 34 -4.10 -18.96 -7.76
C GLN A 34 -4.23 -18.46 -9.21
N ILE A 35 -3.22 -17.75 -9.73
CA ILE A 35 -3.17 -17.23 -11.10
C ILE A 35 -1.96 -17.77 -11.86
N THR A 36 -2.08 -17.83 -13.17
CA THR A 36 -0.98 -18.14 -14.09
C THR A 36 -0.02 -16.95 -14.22
N PRO A 37 1.17 -17.13 -14.82
CA PRO A 37 2.04 -16.01 -15.18
C PRO A 37 1.41 -14.97 -16.13
N SER A 38 0.34 -15.33 -16.85
CA SER A 38 -0.45 -14.40 -17.68
C SER A 38 -1.55 -13.67 -16.90
N LEU A 39 -1.55 -13.78 -15.56
CA LEU A 39 -2.52 -13.21 -14.62
C LEU A 39 -3.93 -13.79 -14.69
N GLU A 40 -4.14 -14.84 -15.47
CA GLU A 40 -5.42 -15.54 -15.59
C GLU A 40 -5.61 -16.48 -14.40
N THR A 41 -6.82 -16.53 -13.82
CA THR A 41 -7.09 -17.43 -12.69
C THR A 41 -7.09 -18.89 -13.12
N HIS A 42 -6.63 -19.78 -12.24
CA HIS A 42 -6.70 -21.22 -12.50
C HIS A 42 -8.14 -21.76 -12.47
N LEU A 43 -9.02 -21.14 -11.67
CA LEU A 43 -10.37 -21.63 -11.42
C LEU A 43 -11.38 -21.18 -12.48
N VAL A 44 -11.20 -19.98 -13.04
CA VAL A 44 -12.15 -19.37 -13.96
C VAL A 44 -11.42 -18.87 -15.19
N GLN A 45 -11.71 -19.48 -16.34
CA GLN A 45 -11.17 -19.05 -17.62
C GLN A 45 -11.63 -17.63 -17.95
N ARG A 46 -10.71 -16.82 -18.49
CA ARG A 46 -10.89 -15.42 -18.88
C ARG A 46 -11.21 -14.46 -17.73
N LEU A 47 -10.98 -14.89 -16.48
CA LEU A 47 -10.93 -14.00 -15.34
C LEU A 47 -9.46 -13.71 -15.02
N PHE A 48 -9.11 -12.44 -14.87
CA PHE A 48 -7.75 -11.99 -14.61
C PHE A 48 -7.72 -11.19 -13.32
N PHE A 49 -6.71 -11.44 -12.47
CA PHE A 49 -6.49 -10.63 -11.28
C PHE A 49 -5.27 -9.74 -11.46
N ALA A 50 -5.50 -8.46 -11.25
CA ALA A 50 -4.49 -7.43 -11.14
C ALA A 50 -4.90 -6.53 -9.98
N GLY A 51 -3.94 -6.20 -9.14
CA GLY A 51 -4.07 -5.26 -8.03
C GLY A 51 -3.03 -4.17 -8.18
#